data_AF-A0A6P2S0U2-F1
#
_entry.id   AF-A0A6P2S0U2-F1
#
_cell.length_a   1.000
_cell.length_b   1.000
_cell.length_c   1.000
_cell.angle_alpha   90.00
_cell.angle_beta   90.00
_cell.angle_gamma   90.00
#
_symmetry.space_group_name_H-M   'P 1'
#
loop_
_entity.id
_entity.type
_entity.pdbx_description
1 polymer ?
#
loop_
_entity_poly.entity_id
_entity_poly.type
_entity_poly.pdbx_seq_one_letter_code
_entity_poly.pdbx_strand_id
1 'polypeptide(L)'
;MSAPNQFKSAREVLRDVRALLRAPVPRASFLTVGVADAVAHRESLYNATEGFVLIIGERAAGLHAGHGPSRAVSMLQAQRVLAFYDLLAQSDRIRPYLEQLPRPPDAQIDGDVLVDELARRFTEAGTLGDRSTALRSLFLVFPEVPEVMPEWLDAFDRSAVAPTNDDINLLLQTLERAAPVRFRRLNAAGQGLPVVVRQDDPNAMPIAPHHLRRAFGDVLGQFDAYVGAANGRLNDGHLDVPPESFLLDLCVLGPTQLGQALTRQQLTAHDVWPFIITALSAQRTTRPFWFLASLTDDLGQLIAQLRRAFAVARRAQLQQQAAPTLEALDALRNRRLLEPPAPLATFAKDTFATAVRGREALAGAVDRSRGTNREAGADAEAIILRVSEGEFIAAQAFDVVMASDNLEAKRYWTRLLAEASTDPDDRDMLVQIHRHGDLVPAQSAARKALKLIDAIAYGPQIDLE
;
A
#
# COMPACT_ATOMS: atom_id res chain seq x y z
N MET A 1 -0.80 56.60 -17.88
CA MET A 1 0.32 56.46 -18.84
C MET A 1 1.58 56.20 -18.03
N SER A 2 2.10 54.98 -18.07
CA SER A 2 3.36 54.61 -17.39
C SER A 2 4.56 55.04 -18.24
N ALA A 3 5.65 55.45 -17.61
CA ALA A 3 6.85 55.99 -18.27
C ALA A 3 7.56 54.95 -19.19
N PRO A 4 8.38 55.37 -20.17
CA PRO A 4 8.81 54.53 -21.30
C PRO A 4 9.75 53.35 -20.98
N ASN A 5 10.17 53.17 -19.72
CA ASN A 5 11.15 52.14 -19.32
C ASN A 5 10.71 51.29 -18.11
N GLN A 6 9.42 51.23 -17.79
CA GLN A 6 8.93 50.32 -16.74
C GLN A 6 8.57 48.97 -17.34
N PHE A 7 9.29 47.92 -16.95
CA PHE A 7 8.88 46.54 -17.21
C PHE A 7 7.55 46.27 -16.51
N LYS A 8 6.56 45.73 -17.25
CA LYS A 8 5.28 45.32 -16.68
C LYS A 8 5.47 44.10 -15.78
N SER A 9 4.83 44.10 -14.63
CA SER A 9 4.73 42.91 -13.78
C SER A 9 3.91 41.81 -14.47
N ALA A 10 4.12 40.55 -14.07
CA ALA A 10 3.36 39.42 -14.62
C ALA A 10 1.83 39.57 -14.42
N ARG A 11 1.40 40.18 -13.30
CA ARG A 11 -0.02 40.51 -13.04
C ARG A 11 -0.54 41.59 -14.00
N GLU A 12 0.24 42.62 -14.29
CA GLU A 12 -0.14 43.64 -15.28
C GLU A 12 -0.22 43.06 -16.69
N VAL A 13 0.72 42.18 -17.07
CA VAL A 13 0.68 41.46 -18.36
C VAL A 13 -0.58 40.59 -18.45
N LEU A 14 -0.89 39.81 -17.42
CA LEU A 14 -2.10 38.97 -17.40
C LEU A 14 -3.38 39.80 -17.52
N ARG A 15 -3.46 40.94 -16.82
CA ARG A 15 -4.59 41.88 -16.93
C ARG A 15 -4.75 42.39 -18.35
N ASP A 16 -3.65 42.80 -18.99
CA ASP A 16 -3.67 43.32 -20.36
C ASP A 16 -4.07 42.22 -21.37
N VAL A 17 -3.61 40.98 -21.17
CA VAL A 17 -4.03 39.81 -21.98
C VAL A 17 -5.52 39.55 -21.83
N ARG A 18 -6.05 39.53 -20.60
CA ARG A 18 -7.48 39.33 -20.34
C ARG A 18 -8.33 40.46 -20.94
N ALA A 19 -7.87 41.71 -20.85
CA ALA A 19 -8.52 42.84 -21.48
C ALA A 19 -8.52 42.71 -23.02
N LEU A 20 -7.42 42.26 -23.62
CA LEU A 20 -7.31 42.00 -25.05
C LEU A 20 -8.26 40.89 -25.52
N LEU A 21 -8.46 39.84 -24.72
CA LEU A 21 -9.35 38.73 -25.06
C LEU A 21 -10.84 39.14 -25.02
N ARG A 22 -11.23 39.96 -24.02
CA ARG A 22 -12.60 40.50 -23.91
C ARG A 22 -12.91 41.58 -24.94
N ALA A 23 -11.95 42.47 -25.20
CA ALA A 23 -12.09 43.61 -26.10
C ALA A 23 -10.97 43.58 -27.16
N PRO A 24 -11.05 42.67 -28.16
CA PRO A 24 -9.98 42.48 -29.12
C PRO A 24 -9.83 43.70 -30.04
N VAL A 25 -8.59 44.16 -30.19
CA VAL A 25 -8.22 45.15 -31.21
C VAL A 25 -8.00 44.44 -32.56
N PRO A 26 -8.09 45.13 -33.72
CA PRO A 26 -7.91 44.49 -35.04
C PRO A 26 -6.61 43.71 -35.20
N ARG A 27 -5.54 44.14 -34.51
CA ARG A 27 -4.24 43.46 -34.50
C ARG A 27 -4.23 42.14 -33.74
N ALA A 28 -5.22 41.85 -32.90
CA ALA A 28 -5.34 40.60 -32.14
C ALA A 28 -5.95 39.44 -32.95
N SER A 29 -6.32 39.69 -34.22
CA SER A 29 -6.94 38.69 -35.10
C SER A 29 -6.08 37.45 -35.32
N PHE A 30 -4.75 37.54 -35.17
CA PHE A 30 -3.84 36.40 -35.26
C PHE A 30 -4.12 35.30 -34.21
N LEU A 31 -4.86 35.60 -33.14
CA LEU A 31 -5.27 34.61 -32.12
C LEU A 31 -6.41 33.71 -32.60
N THR A 32 -7.10 34.06 -33.70
CA THR A 32 -8.30 33.35 -34.16
C THR A 32 -8.24 32.97 -35.64
N VAL A 33 -7.12 33.20 -36.33
CA VAL A 33 -6.97 32.82 -37.75
C VAL A 33 -7.07 31.29 -37.87
N GLY A 34 -7.94 30.80 -38.75
CA GLY A 34 -8.15 29.36 -38.95
C GLY A 34 -9.15 28.70 -37.99
N VAL A 35 -9.69 29.47 -37.02
CA VAL A 35 -10.65 28.97 -36.03
C VAL A 35 -12.08 29.24 -36.50
N ALA A 36 -12.96 28.25 -36.39
CA ALA A 36 -14.34 28.32 -36.88
C ALA A 36 -15.21 29.33 -36.12
N ASP A 37 -15.09 29.38 -34.79
CA ASP A 37 -15.79 30.35 -33.93
C ASP A 37 -14.78 31.17 -33.13
N ALA A 38 -14.49 32.37 -33.64
CA ALA A 38 -13.54 33.29 -33.02
C ALA A 38 -14.01 33.85 -31.67
N VAL A 39 -15.32 33.92 -31.42
CA VAL A 39 -15.86 34.46 -30.16
C VAL A 39 -15.74 33.39 -29.07
N ALA A 40 -16.25 32.19 -29.32
CA ALA A 40 -16.15 31.07 -28.38
C ALA A 40 -14.69 30.70 -28.07
N HIS A 41 -13.81 30.80 -29.07
CA HIS A 41 -12.38 30.57 -28.87
C HIS A 41 -11.73 31.59 -27.92
N ARG A 42 -12.05 32.88 -28.08
CA ARG A 42 -11.55 33.93 -27.18
C ARG A 42 -12.08 33.79 -25.75
N GLU A 43 -13.35 33.44 -25.59
CA GLU A 43 -13.91 33.12 -24.27
C GLU A 43 -13.20 31.92 -23.64
N SER A 44 -12.92 30.87 -24.42
CA SER A 44 -12.16 29.71 -23.95
C SER A 44 -10.74 30.07 -23.51
N LEU A 45 -10.05 30.91 -24.29
CA LEU A 45 -8.75 31.46 -23.90
C LEU A 45 -8.84 32.34 -22.65
N TYR A 46 -9.89 33.15 -22.52
CA TYR A 46 -10.11 34.00 -21.35
C TYR A 46 -10.30 33.14 -20.09
N ASN A 47 -11.16 32.12 -20.14
CA ASN A 47 -11.42 31.22 -19.02
C ASN A 47 -10.17 30.42 -18.62
N ALA A 48 -9.40 29.95 -19.60
CA ALA A 48 -8.16 29.22 -19.34
C ALA A 48 -7.09 30.05 -18.59
N THR A 49 -7.20 31.39 -18.60
CA THR A 49 -6.27 32.29 -17.88
C THR A 49 -6.68 32.61 -16.44
N GLU A 50 -7.85 32.18 -15.97
CA GLU A 50 -8.35 32.53 -14.62
C GLU A 50 -7.42 32.05 -13.50
N GLY A 51 -6.91 30.82 -13.60
CA GLY A 51 -5.98 30.26 -12.61
C GLY A 51 -4.56 30.83 -12.66
N PHE A 52 -4.20 31.63 -13.68
CA PHE A 52 -2.81 32.07 -13.86
C PHE A 52 -2.33 33.07 -12.81
N VAL A 53 -3.25 33.82 -12.18
CA VAL A 53 -2.92 34.72 -11.07
C VAL A 53 -2.26 33.94 -9.94
N LEU A 54 -2.82 32.77 -9.60
CA LEU A 54 -2.32 31.89 -8.53
C LEU A 54 -0.97 31.27 -8.89
N ILE A 55 -0.82 30.81 -10.14
CA ILE A 55 0.44 30.22 -10.63
C ILE A 55 1.59 31.23 -10.60
N ILE A 56 1.31 32.49 -10.96
CA ILE A 56 2.31 33.57 -10.94
C ILE A 56 2.80 33.86 -9.52
N GLY A 57 1.89 33.92 -8.54
CA GLY A 57 2.22 34.12 -7.12
C GLY A 57 3.09 32.99 -6.57
N GLU A 58 2.70 31.75 -6.83
CA GLU A 58 3.43 30.55 -6.36
C GLU A 58 4.80 30.40 -7.02
N ARG A 59 4.95 30.74 -8.30
CA ARG A 59 6.26 30.77 -8.96
C ARG A 59 7.19 31.79 -8.29
N ALA A 60 6.68 32.96 -7.93
CA ALA A 60 7.47 33.98 -7.24
C ALA A 60 7.86 33.51 -5.83
N ALA A 61 6.94 32.89 -5.09
CA ALA A 61 7.20 32.30 -3.78
C ALA A 61 8.26 31.18 -3.85
N GLY A 62 8.15 30.26 -4.81
CA GLY A 62 9.12 29.19 -5.02
C GLY A 62 10.52 29.69 -5.36
N LEU A 63 10.61 30.73 -6.20
CA LEU A 63 11.89 31.29 -6.62
C LEU A 63 12.60 32.09 -5.51
N HIS A 64 11.84 32.84 -4.71
CA HIS A 64 12.42 33.78 -3.73
C HIS A 64 12.47 33.24 -2.30
N ALA A 65 11.56 32.34 -1.92
CA ALA A 65 11.45 31.80 -0.56
C ALA A 65 11.79 30.30 -0.45
N GLY A 66 12.09 29.62 -1.56
CA GLY A 66 12.45 28.19 -1.56
C GLY A 66 11.30 27.24 -1.18
N HIS A 67 10.07 27.73 -1.16
CA HIS A 67 8.86 26.98 -0.82
C HIS A 67 7.94 26.88 -2.03
N GLY A 68 7.53 25.67 -2.39
CA GLY A 68 6.63 25.43 -3.51
C GLY A 68 5.64 24.29 -3.23
N PRO A 69 4.59 24.17 -4.06
CA PRO A 69 3.58 23.14 -3.89
C PRO A 69 4.15 21.75 -4.18
N SER A 70 3.42 20.71 -3.82
CA SER A 70 3.85 19.33 -4.08
C SER A 70 4.05 19.07 -5.58
N ARG A 71 4.82 18.03 -5.91
CA ARG A 71 5.06 17.62 -7.31
C ARG A 71 3.74 17.40 -8.06
N ALA A 72 2.74 16.79 -7.43
CA ALA A 72 1.46 16.49 -8.07
C ALA A 72 0.66 17.76 -8.38
N VAL A 73 0.61 18.71 -7.44
CA VAL A 73 -0.02 20.03 -7.66
C VAL A 73 0.71 20.79 -8.76
N SER A 74 2.04 20.77 -8.76
CA SER A 74 2.87 21.39 -9.81
C SER A 74 2.62 20.78 -11.19
N MET A 75 2.49 19.47 -11.28
CA MET A 75 2.18 18.77 -12.53
C MET A 75 0.76 19.08 -13.04
N LEU A 76 -0.23 19.19 -12.14
CA LEU A 76 -1.58 19.62 -12.51
C LEU A 76 -1.58 21.04 -13.09
N GLN A 77 -0.84 21.97 -12.48
CA GLN A 77 -0.70 23.33 -13.03
C GLN A 77 0.02 23.33 -14.38
N ALA A 78 1.06 22.51 -14.53
CA ALA A 78 1.76 22.37 -15.81
C ALA A 78 0.82 21.86 -16.91
N GLN A 79 -0.06 20.90 -16.60
CA GLN A 79 -1.09 20.41 -17.54
C GLN A 79 -2.09 21.52 -17.90
N ARG A 80 -2.52 22.36 -16.95
CA ARG A 80 -3.40 23.51 -17.24
C ARG A 80 -2.75 24.53 -18.18
N VAL A 81 -1.46 24.83 -17.97
CA VAL A 81 -0.70 25.72 -18.86
C VAL A 81 -0.51 25.10 -20.24
N LEU A 82 -0.24 23.80 -20.33
CA LEU A 82 -0.17 23.09 -21.61
C LEU A 82 -1.51 23.08 -22.35
N ALA A 83 -2.63 22.90 -21.63
CA ALA A 83 -3.96 22.99 -22.23
C ALA A 83 -4.24 24.41 -22.80
N PHE A 84 -3.78 25.46 -22.12
CA PHE A 84 -3.84 26.82 -22.66
C PHE A 84 -2.99 27.00 -23.93
N TYR A 85 -1.79 26.41 -23.99
CA TYR A 85 -1.00 26.41 -25.22
C TYR A 85 -1.66 25.61 -26.34
N ASP A 86 -2.27 24.46 -26.04
CA ASP A 86 -3.03 23.68 -27.01
C ASP A 86 -4.24 24.48 -27.55
N LEU A 87 -4.90 25.28 -26.71
CA LEU A 87 -5.93 26.24 -27.16
C LEU A 87 -5.32 27.29 -28.10
N LEU A 88 -4.22 27.95 -27.73
CA LEU A 88 -3.55 28.93 -28.60
C LEU A 88 -3.13 28.34 -29.95
N ALA A 89 -2.70 27.07 -29.98
CA ALA A 89 -2.29 26.37 -31.19
C ALA A 89 -3.45 26.05 -32.16
N GLN A 90 -4.70 26.24 -31.76
CA GLN A 90 -5.84 26.14 -32.68
C GLN A 90 -5.78 27.21 -33.76
N SER A 91 -5.18 28.38 -33.48
CA SER A 91 -4.94 29.36 -34.53
C SER A 91 -3.76 28.96 -35.42
N ASP A 92 -3.98 28.94 -36.73
CA ASP A 92 -2.98 28.59 -37.74
C ASP A 92 -1.75 29.51 -37.70
N ARG A 93 -1.90 30.75 -37.20
CA ARG A 93 -0.78 31.70 -37.08
C ARG A 93 0.10 31.44 -35.87
N ILE A 94 -0.41 30.75 -34.85
CA ILE A 94 0.30 30.48 -33.60
C ILE A 94 0.81 29.05 -33.54
N ARG A 95 0.07 28.11 -34.16
CA ARG A 95 0.41 26.68 -34.20
C ARG A 95 1.89 26.38 -34.46
N PRO A 96 2.57 27.02 -35.45
CA PRO A 96 3.97 26.70 -35.75
C PRO A 96 4.94 26.97 -34.59
N TYR A 97 4.58 27.88 -33.67
CA TYR A 97 5.39 28.23 -32.51
C TYR A 97 5.18 27.28 -31.31
N LEU A 98 4.17 26.40 -31.38
CA LEU A 98 3.74 25.51 -30.29
C LEU A 98 3.77 24.02 -30.68
N GLU A 99 4.42 23.65 -31.79
CA GLU A 99 4.51 22.25 -32.25
C GLU A 99 5.30 21.35 -31.30
N GLN A 100 6.26 21.91 -30.55
CA GLN A 100 7.17 21.18 -29.67
C GLN A 100 7.01 21.59 -28.20
N LEU A 101 5.85 21.29 -27.62
CA LEU A 101 5.60 21.52 -26.19
C LEU A 101 6.17 20.37 -25.34
N PRO A 102 6.94 20.66 -24.27
CA PRO A 102 7.41 19.64 -23.34
C PRO A 102 6.22 19.11 -22.53
N ARG A 103 5.76 17.91 -22.87
CA ARG A 103 4.68 17.23 -22.13
C ARG A 103 5.28 16.36 -21.02
N PRO A 104 4.82 16.50 -19.76
CA PRO A 104 5.27 15.61 -18.69
C PRO A 104 4.83 14.16 -19.01
N PRO A 105 5.60 13.13 -18.57
CA PRO A 105 5.20 11.74 -18.74
C PRO A 105 3.84 11.51 -18.10
N ASP A 106 2.95 10.80 -18.81
CA ASP A 106 1.53 10.62 -18.48
C ASP A 106 1.32 10.06 -17.07
N ALA A 107 1.24 10.96 -16.09
CA ALA A 107 0.56 10.71 -14.83
C ALA A 107 -0.80 11.38 -14.97
N GLN A 108 -1.85 10.57 -15.12
CA GLN A 108 -3.21 11.06 -14.95
C GLN A 108 -3.35 11.46 -13.47
N ILE A 109 -3.26 12.75 -13.20
CA ILE A 109 -3.41 13.30 -11.86
C ILE A 109 -4.87 13.61 -11.69
N ASP A 110 -5.50 12.87 -10.79
CA ASP A 110 -6.88 13.12 -10.41
C ASP A 110 -6.93 14.35 -9.49
N GLY A 111 -7.49 15.45 -10.00
CA GLY A 111 -7.62 16.70 -9.28
C GLY A 111 -8.44 16.53 -8.00
N ASP A 112 -9.43 15.65 -8.00
CA ASP A 112 -10.33 15.45 -6.87
C ASP A 112 -9.61 14.74 -5.71
N VAL A 113 -8.77 13.75 -6.03
CA VAL A 113 -7.90 13.07 -5.04
C VAL A 113 -6.90 14.04 -4.42
N LEU A 114 -6.38 14.98 -5.21
CA LEU A 114 -5.48 16.01 -4.70
C LEU A 114 -6.20 16.99 -3.76
N VAL A 115 -7.45 17.36 -4.06
CA VAL A 115 -8.25 18.20 -3.16
C VAL A 115 -8.45 17.50 -1.81
N ASP A 116 -8.84 16.23 -1.80
CA ASP A 116 -9.06 15.47 -0.56
C ASP A 116 -7.77 15.34 0.26
N GLU A 117 -6.65 15.04 -0.38
CA GLU A 117 -5.35 14.94 0.30
C GLU A 117 -4.95 16.26 0.94
N LEU A 118 -5.09 17.37 0.21
CA LEU A 118 -4.71 18.69 0.68
C LEU A 118 -5.67 19.22 1.77
N ALA A 119 -6.97 18.91 1.69
CA ALA A 119 -7.96 19.24 2.70
C ALA A 119 -7.69 18.50 4.02
N ARG A 120 -7.28 17.22 3.92
CA ARG A 120 -6.84 16.44 5.08
C ARG A 120 -5.56 17.02 5.68
N ARG A 121 -4.53 17.30 4.87
CA ARG A 121 -3.28 17.94 5.33
C ARG A 121 -3.53 19.29 6.00
N PHE A 122 -4.49 20.07 5.50
CA PHE A 122 -4.89 21.33 6.11
C PHE A 122 -5.47 21.12 7.51
N THR A 123 -6.38 20.15 7.66
CA THR A 123 -7.05 19.84 8.93
C THR A 123 -6.07 19.27 9.97
N GLU A 124 -5.16 18.39 9.54
CA GLU A 124 -4.21 17.69 10.41
C GLU A 124 -2.93 18.50 10.72
N ALA A 125 -2.70 19.62 10.03
CA ALA A 125 -1.47 20.39 10.18
C ALA A 125 -1.33 21.01 11.59
N GLY A 126 -0.19 20.73 12.23
CA GLY A 126 0.15 21.20 13.57
C GLY A 126 0.74 22.62 13.62
N THR A 127 1.19 23.16 12.48
CA THR A 127 1.77 24.51 12.40
C THR A 127 0.98 25.42 11.45
N LEU A 128 1.01 26.73 11.72
CA LEU A 128 0.37 27.74 10.87
C LEU A 128 0.98 27.80 9.46
N GLY A 129 2.28 27.54 9.33
CA GLY A 129 2.97 27.48 8.04
C GLY A 129 2.50 26.32 7.16
N ASP A 130 2.33 25.14 7.76
CA ASP A 130 1.86 23.96 7.03
C ASP A 130 0.39 24.10 6.59
N ARG A 131 -0.45 24.71 7.45
CA ARG A 131 -1.84 25.06 7.11
C ARG A 131 -1.89 26.05 5.94
N SER A 132 -1.09 27.11 5.98
CA SER A 132 -1.02 28.09 4.90
C SER A 132 -0.57 27.45 3.57
N THR A 133 0.37 26.51 3.63
CA THR A 133 0.89 25.79 2.45
C THR A 133 -0.15 24.84 1.85
N ALA A 134 -0.87 24.09 2.70
CA ALA A 134 -1.96 23.22 2.26
C ALA A 134 -3.10 24.03 1.63
N LEU A 135 -3.44 25.18 2.22
CA LEU A 135 -4.45 26.11 1.70
C LEU A 135 -4.08 26.67 0.32
N ARG A 136 -2.84 27.14 0.15
CA ARG A 136 -2.31 27.59 -1.15
C ARG A 136 -2.43 26.50 -2.21
N SER A 137 -2.03 25.29 -1.85
CA SER A 137 -2.11 24.14 -2.73
C SER A 137 -3.55 23.81 -3.13
N LEU A 138 -4.52 23.95 -2.23
CA LEU A 138 -5.95 23.75 -2.54
C LEU A 138 -6.44 24.74 -3.61
N PHE A 139 -6.12 26.03 -3.47
CA PHE A 139 -6.48 27.04 -4.48
C PHE A 139 -5.89 26.77 -5.85
N LEU A 140 -4.69 26.22 -5.93
CA LEU A 140 -4.11 25.81 -7.21
C LEU A 140 -4.90 24.67 -7.85
N VAL A 141 -5.40 23.73 -7.06
CA VAL A 141 -6.09 22.53 -7.56
C VAL A 141 -7.55 22.81 -7.92
N PHE A 142 -8.21 23.81 -7.32
CA PHE A 142 -9.62 24.07 -7.61
C PHE A 142 -9.91 24.38 -9.09
N PRO A 143 -11.05 23.90 -9.61
CA PRO A 143 -11.44 24.09 -11.01
C PRO A 143 -11.97 25.50 -11.28
N GLU A 144 -12.50 26.20 -10.27
CA GLU A 144 -13.06 27.56 -10.39
C GLU A 144 -12.44 28.50 -9.35
N VAL A 145 -12.04 29.70 -9.79
CA VAL A 145 -11.69 30.79 -8.89
C VAL A 145 -13.01 31.45 -8.45
N PRO A 146 -13.29 31.61 -7.14
CA PRO A 146 -14.53 32.24 -6.70
C PRO A 146 -14.72 33.62 -7.33
N GLU A 147 -15.95 33.94 -7.78
CA GLU A 147 -16.28 35.25 -8.38
C GLU A 147 -15.94 36.43 -7.45
N VAL A 148 -16.05 36.21 -6.14
CA VAL A 148 -15.57 37.12 -5.11
C VAL A 148 -14.25 36.59 -4.58
N MET A 149 -13.16 37.11 -5.13
CA MET A 149 -11.82 36.83 -4.64
C MET A 149 -11.69 37.43 -3.22
N PRO A 150 -11.40 36.63 -2.17
CA PRO A 150 -11.28 37.18 -0.83
C PRO A 150 -10.15 38.22 -0.76
N GLU A 151 -10.36 39.34 -0.06
CA GLU A 151 -9.36 40.43 0.04
C GLU A 151 -8.01 39.94 0.59
N TRP A 152 -8.03 38.88 1.42
CA TRP A 152 -6.81 38.30 1.97
C TRP A 152 -5.97 37.52 0.95
N LEU A 153 -6.50 37.12 -0.21
CA LEU A 153 -5.74 36.39 -1.23
C LEU A 153 -4.58 37.25 -1.77
N ASP A 154 -4.80 38.56 -1.90
CA ASP A 154 -3.77 39.54 -2.25
C ASP A 154 -2.81 39.86 -1.09
N ALA A 155 -3.24 39.66 0.16
CA ALA A 155 -2.42 39.77 1.36
C ALA A 155 -1.59 38.48 1.61
N PHE A 156 -2.06 37.35 1.10
CA PHE A 156 -1.42 36.03 1.22
C PHE A 156 -0.10 35.95 0.43
N ASP A 157 0.00 36.66 -0.70
CA ASP A 157 1.24 36.83 -1.47
C ASP A 157 2.33 37.62 -0.72
N ARG A 158 1.95 38.36 0.33
CA ARG A 158 2.88 39.19 1.14
C ARG A 158 3.35 38.51 2.43
N SER A 159 3.08 37.22 2.60
CA SER A 159 3.58 36.37 3.71
C SER A 159 3.24 36.84 5.14
N ALA A 160 2.26 37.74 5.33
CA ALA A 160 2.07 38.41 6.63
C ALA A 160 0.66 38.32 7.24
N VAL A 161 -0.30 37.64 6.61
CA VAL A 161 -1.67 37.54 7.15
C VAL A 161 -2.09 36.09 7.27
N ALA A 162 -2.40 35.67 8.51
CA ALA A 162 -2.93 34.36 8.80
C ALA A 162 -4.41 34.29 8.35
N PRO A 163 -4.83 33.22 7.66
CA PRO A 163 -6.23 33.03 7.32
C PRO A 163 -7.06 32.84 8.60
N THR A 164 -8.26 33.43 8.63
CA THR A 164 -9.19 33.32 9.78
C THR A 164 -10.11 32.12 9.64
N ASN A 165 -10.76 31.70 10.73
CA ASN A 165 -11.73 30.59 10.71
C ASN A 165 -12.93 30.84 9.77
N ASP A 166 -13.30 32.10 9.54
CA ASP A 166 -14.39 32.46 8.63
C ASP A 166 -13.97 32.32 7.17
N ASP A 167 -12.71 32.57 6.85
CA ASP A 167 -12.13 32.34 5.51
C ASP A 167 -12.15 30.86 5.14
N ILE A 168 -11.89 30.00 6.14
CA ILE A 168 -11.94 28.54 6.02
C ILE A 168 -13.38 28.10 5.75
N ASN A 169 -14.36 28.64 6.47
CA ASN A 169 -15.77 28.31 6.28
C ASN A 169 -16.30 28.76 4.91
N LEU A 170 -15.88 29.92 4.41
CA LEU A 170 -16.23 30.39 3.07
C LEU A 170 -15.69 29.45 1.99
N LEU A 171 -14.47 28.96 2.16
CA LEU A 171 -13.81 28.06 1.22
C LEU A 171 -14.43 26.65 1.24
N LEU A 172 -14.75 26.14 2.43
CA LEU A 172 -15.52 24.89 2.60
C LEU A 172 -16.93 25.01 2.01
N GLN A 173 -17.61 26.14 2.17
CA GLN A 173 -18.90 26.39 1.53
C GLN A 173 -18.81 26.53 0.02
N THR A 174 -17.71 27.07 -0.50
CA THR A 174 -17.45 27.15 -1.95
C THR A 174 -17.17 25.75 -2.50
N LEU A 175 -16.42 24.92 -1.77
CA LEU A 175 -16.23 23.49 -2.01
C LEU A 175 -17.56 22.71 -2.06
N GLU A 176 -18.44 22.91 -1.09
CA GLU A 176 -19.76 22.29 -1.05
C GLU A 176 -20.66 22.75 -2.20
N ARG A 177 -20.48 23.98 -2.70
CA ARG A 177 -21.28 24.59 -3.77
C ARG A 177 -20.74 24.32 -5.18
N ALA A 178 -19.43 24.19 -5.38
CA ALA A 178 -18.79 24.17 -6.70
C ALA A 178 -19.04 22.89 -7.51
N ALA A 179 -19.34 21.76 -6.87
CA ALA A 179 -20.05 20.63 -7.48
C ALA A 179 -20.41 19.63 -6.39
N PRO A 180 -21.65 19.11 -6.34
CA PRO A 180 -22.01 18.13 -5.33
C PRO A 180 -21.26 16.83 -5.61
N VAL A 181 -20.39 16.45 -4.67
CA VAL A 181 -19.81 15.12 -4.49
C VAL A 181 -20.86 14.05 -4.81
N ARG A 182 -20.83 13.48 -6.01
CA ARG A 182 -21.75 12.41 -6.42
C ARG A 182 -21.05 11.42 -7.32
N PHE A 183 -20.80 10.22 -6.79
CA PHE A 183 -20.61 9.04 -7.61
C PHE A 183 -21.87 8.81 -8.45
N ARG A 184 -21.73 8.74 -9.78
CA ARG A 184 -22.81 8.37 -10.70
C ARG A 184 -22.69 6.89 -11.03
N ARG A 185 -23.66 6.06 -10.60
CA ARG A 185 -23.83 4.72 -11.20
C ARG A 185 -24.62 4.88 -12.50
N LEU A 186 -24.04 4.49 -13.63
CA LEU A 186 -24.74 4.41 -14.91
C LEU A 186 -25.54 3.10 -14.95
N ASN A 187 -26.87 3.20 -15.02
CA ASN A 187 -27.71 2.07 -15.42
C ASN A 187 -27.75 1.98 -16.96
N ALA A 188 -28.18 0.84 -17.51
CA ALA A 188 -28.28 0.60 -18.96
C ALA A 188 -29.14 1.62 -19.74
N ALA A 189 -29.95 2.43 -19.03
CA ALA A 189 -30.77 3.52 -19.59
C ALA A 189 -30.19 4.94 -19.38
N GLY A 190 -28.96 5.08 -18.89
CA GLY A 190 -28.24 6.37 -18.84
C GLY A 190 -28.72 7.38 -17.79
N GLN A 191 -29.72 7.08 -16.98
CA GLN A 191 -30.14 7.93 -15.86
C GLN A 191 -29.34 7.60 -14.59
N GLY A 192 -28.60 8.59 -14.08
CA GLY A 192 -27.78 8.46 -12.88
C GLY A 192 -28.61 8.63 -11.61
N LEU A 193 -28.59 7.61 -10.74
CA LEU A 193 -29.11 7.71 -9.38
C LEU A 193 -28.09 8.38 -8.47
N PRO A 194 -28.47 9.40 -7.67
CA PRO A 194 -27.57 10.02 -6.71
C PRO A 194 -27.31 9.05 -5.54
N VAL A 195 -26.03 8.76 -5.28
CA VAL A 195 -25.60 7.95 -4.12
C VAL A 195 -24.79 8.82 -3.18
N VAL A 196 -25.12 8.75 -1.89
CA VAL A 196 -24.43 9.46 -0.80
C VAL A 196 -23.63 8.42 -0.02
N VAL A 197 -22.35 8.70 0.25
CA VAL A 197 -21.52 7.86 1.13
C VAL A 197 -21.94 8.13 2.56
N ARG A 198 -22.50 7.13 3.24
CA ARG A 198 -22.88 7.18 4.65
C ARG A 198 -22.07 6.13 5.40
N GLN A 199 -20.93 6.53 5.97
CA GLN A 199 -19.99 5.60 6.61
C GLN A 199 -20.58 4.92 7.86
N ASP A 200 -21.53 5.58 8.53
CA ASP A 200 -22.14 5.11 9.79
C ASP A 200 -23.58 4.55 9.63
N ASP A 201 -24.09 4.42 8.40
CA ASP A 201 -25.43 3.90 8.14
C ASP A 201 -25.36 2.37 7.93
N PRO A 202 -25.96 1.55 8.82
CA PRO A 202 -25.93 0.08 8.72
C PRO A 202 -26.53 -0.48 7.42
N ASN A 203 -27.30 0.35 6.69
CA ASN A 203 -27.96 -0.03 5.44
C ASN A 203 -27.28 0.58 4.20
N ALA A 204 -26.18 1.32 4.35
CA ALA A 204 -25.43 1.84 3.21
C ALA A 204 -24.59 0.73 2.56
N MET A 205 -24.55 0.70 1.22
CA MET A 205 -23.60 -0.16 0.52
C MET A 205 -22.17 0.34 0.82
N PRO A 206 -21.28 -0.51 1.36
CA PRO A 206 -19.91 -0.11 1.67
C PRO A 206 -19.13 0.02 0.36
N ILE A 207 -19.06 1.24 -0.18
CA ILE A 207 -18.08 1.58 -1.23
C ILE A 207 -16.97 2.35 -0.54
N ALA A 208 -15.92 1.62 -0.18
CA ALA A 208 -14.68 2.15 0.37
C ALA A 208 -13.79 2.69 -0.77
N PRO A 209 -13.55 4.01 -0.89
CA PRO A 209 -12.71 4.57 -1.95
C PRO A 209 -11.26 4.06 -1.91
N HIS A 210 -10.78 3.61 -0.75
CA HIS A 210 -9.45 3.01 -0.60
C HIS A 210 -9.28 1.69 -1.38
N HIS A 211 -10.38 1.02 -1.76
CA HIS A 211 -10.37 -0.17 -2.60
C HIS A 211 -10.20 0.14 -4.11
N LEU A 212 -10.21 1.42 -4.51
CA LEU A 212 -10.05 1.84 -5.92
C LEU A 212 -8.59 2.16 -6.30
N ARG A 213 -7.62 1.97 -5.39
CA ARG A 213 -6.19 2.11 -5.72
C ARG A 213 -5.73 0.94 -6.61
N ARG A 214 -4.91 1.23 -7.64
CA ARG A 214 -4.26 0.21 -8.50
C ARG A 214 -3.30 -0.72 -7.73
N ALA A 215 -2.88 -0.34 -6.52
CA ALA A 215 -2.10 -1.16 -5.60
C ALA A 215 -2.39 -0.74 -4.15
N PHE A 216 -2.57 -1.72 -3.27
CA PHE A 216 -2.79 -1.50 -1.84
C PHE A 216 -1.44 -1.22 -1.15
N GLY A 217 -1.36 -0.11 -0.40
CA GLY A 217 -0.11 0.37 0.22
C GLY A 217 0.12 -0.12 1.65
N ASP A 218 -0.92 -0.63 2.30
CA ASP A 218 -0.94 -1.09 3.68
C ASP A 218 -1.38 -2.56 3.78
N VAL A 219 -0.96 -3.24 4.85
CA VAL A 219 -1.22 -4.67 5.07
C VAL A 219 -2.73 -4.96 5.12
N LEU A 220 -3.51 -4.09 5.79
CA LEU A 220 -4.97 -4.22 5.88
C LEU A 220 -5.62 -4.15 4.50
N GLY A 221 -5.29 -3.13 3.69
CA GLY A 221 -5.84 -3.01 2.34
C GLY A 221 -5.49 -4.20 1.44
N GLN A 222 -4.24 -4.70 1.50
CA GLN A 222 -3.84 -5.91 0.76
C GLN A 222 -4.60 -7.15 1.24
N PHE A 223 -4.74 -7.30 2.56
CA PHE A 223 -5.44 -8.41 3.18
C PHE A 223 -6.91 -8.46 2.74
N ASP A 224 -7.64 -7.35 2.90
CA ASP A 224 -9.06 -7.26 2.54
C ASP A 224 -9.29 -7.47 1.04
N ALA A 225 -8.35 -7.02 0.20
CA ALA A 225 -8.41 -7.26 -1.23
C ALA A 225 -8.28 -8.74 -1.61
N TYR A 226 -7.29 -9.43 -1.03
CA TYR A 226 -7.12 -10.86 -1.29
C TYR A 226 -8.30 -11.68 -0.75
N VAL A 227 -8.80 -11.33 0.43
CA VAL A 227 -9.99 -11.95 1.02
C VAL A 227 -11.20 -11.72 0.11
N GLY A 228 -11.45 -10.48 -0.31
CA GLY A 228 -12.58 -10.14 -1.19
C GLY A 228 -12.52 -10.87 -2.53
N ALA A 229 -11.34 -10.88 -3.17
CA ALA A 229 -11.12 -11.57 -4.44
C ALA A 229 -11.35 -13.08 -4.32
N ALA A 230 -10.74 -13.72 -3.31
CA ALA A 230 -10.85 -15.16 -3.09
C ALA A 230 -12.30 -15.58 -2.81
N ASN A 231 -13.01 -14.87 -1.93
CA ASN A 231 -14.41 -15.15 -1.61
C ASN A 231 -15.33 -14.95 -2.81
N GLY A 232 -15.10 -13.89 -3.61
CA GLY A 232 -15.86 -13.65 -4.83
C GLY A 232 -15.70 -14.79 -5.84
N ARG A 233 -14.46 -15.20 -6.11
CA ARG A 233 -14.13 -16.27 -7.06
C ARG A 233 -14.58 -17.65 -6.60
N LEU A 234 -14.58 -17.92 -5.29
CA LEU A 234 -15.05 -19.21 -4.76
C LEU A 234 -16.52 -19.46 -5.10
N ASN A 235 -17.36 -18.41 -5.09
CA ASN A 235 -18.77 -18.53 -5.48
C ASN A 235 -18.95 -18.86 -6.97
N ASP A 236 -18.00 -18.42 -7.81
CA ASP A 236 -17.95 -18.75 -9.23
C ASP A 236 -17.30 -20.13 -9.50
N GLY A 237 -16.95 -20.89 -8.47
CA GLY A 237 -16.28 -22.20 -8.62
C GLY A 237 -14.81 -22.08 -9.05
N HIS A 238 -14.13 -21.00 -8.65
CA HIS A 238 -12.70 -20.79 -8.90
C HIS A 238 -11.94 -20.59 -7.59
N LEU A 239 -10.72 -21.14 -7.51
CA LEU A 239 -9.78 -20.84 -6.43
C LEU A 239 -8.78 -19.79 -6.91
N ASP A 240 -8.97 -18.56 -6.46
CA ASP A 240 -8.04 -17.45 -6.65
C ASP A 240 -7.54 -17.03 -5.27
N VAL A 241 -6.38 -17.58 -4.87
CA VAL A 241 -5.87 -17.48 -3.51
C VAL A 241 -4.69 -16.51 -3.42
N PRO A 242 -4.46 -15.87 -2.27
CA PRO A 242 -3.36 -14.93 -2.08
C PRO A 242 -1.98 -15.50 -2.46
N PRO A 243 -0.99 -14.63 -2.73
CA PRO A 243 0.38 -15.08 -2.98
C PRO A 243 1.04 -15.62 -1.70
N GLU A 244 1.87 -16.66 -1.86
CA GLU A 244 2.62 -17.29 -0.76
C GLU A 244 3.52 -16.31 0.00
N SER A 245 4.12 -15.35 -0.71
CA SER A 245 4.99 -14.35 -0.10
C SER A 245 4.26 -13.52 0.96
N PHE A 246 3.01 -13.13 0.68
CA PHE A 246 2.20 -12.35 1.60
C PHE A 246 1.78 -13.18 2.81
N LEU A 247 1.45 -14.47 2.65
CA LEU A 247 1.22 -15.38 3.78
C LEU A 247 2.42 -15.43 4.73
N LEU A 248 3.64 -15.46 4.18
CA LEU A 248 4.86 -15.46 4.98
C LEU A 248 5.08 -14.13 5.70
N ASP A 249 4.70 -12.98 5.10
CA ASP A 249 4.72 -11.69 5.79
C ASP A 249 3.77 -11.69 6.99
N LEU A 250 2.56 -12.25 6.84
CA LEU A 250 1.62 -12.41 7.96
C LEU A 250 2.18 -13.33 9.06
N CYS A 251 2.94 -14.37 8.68
CA CYS A 251 3.56 -15.30 9.62
C CYS A 251 4.64 -14.61 10.48
N VAL A 252 5.43 -13.70 9.90
CA VAL A 252 6.45 -12.91 10.62
C VAL A 252 5.81 -12.02 11.68
N LEU A 253 4.69 -11.36 11.36
CA LEU A 253 3.94 -10.53 12.33
C LEU A 253 3.44 -11.37 13.52
N GLY A 254 2.99 -12.60 13.25
CA GLY A 254 2.36 -13.45 14.25
C GLY A 254 1.01 -12.93 14.76
N PRO A 255 0.31 -13.67 15.63
CA PRO A 255 -1.08 -13.35 15.97
C PRO A 255 -1.29 -11.96 16.59
N THR A 256 -0.41 -11.55 17.50
CA THR A 256 -0.55 -10.29 18.25
C THR A 256 -0.36 -9.07 17.36
N GLN A 257 0.73 -9.01 16.58
CA GLN A 257 0.99 -7.86 15.70
C GLN A 257 0.04 -7.87 14.50
N LEU A 258 -0.37 -9.06 14.03
CA LEU A 258 -1.38 -9.17 12.99
C LEU A 258 -2.71 -8.57 13.42
N GLY A 259 -3.16 -8.84 14.64
CA GLY A 259 -4.40 -8.24 15.16
C GLY A 259 -4.34 -6.72 15.24
N GLN A 260 -3.17 -6.15 15.54
CA GLN A 260 -2.93 -4.70 15.51
C GLN A 260 -2.92 -4.15 14.08
N ALA A 261 -2.18 -4.80 13.17
CA ALA A 261 -2.05 -4.38 11.78
C ALA A 261 -3.38 -4.46 11.01
N LEU A 262 -4.23 -5.43 11.34
CA LEU A 262 -5.57 -5.57 10.76
C LEU A 262 -6.64 -4.79 11.51
N THR A 263 -6.31 -4.18 12.66
CA THR A 263 -7.27 -3.55 13.58
C THR A 263 -8.43 -4.49 13.98
N ARG A 264 -8.16 -5.80 14.06
CA ARG A 264 -9.13 -6.87 14.36
C ARG A 264 -8.54 -7.85 15.36
N GLN A 265 -9.22 -8.10 16.48
CA GLN A 265 -8.76 -9.09 17.48
C GLN A 265 -9.10 -10.53 17.08
N GLN A 266 -10.17 -10.72 16.31
CA GLN A 266 -10.60 -12.01 15.79
C GLN A 266 -10.85 -11.88 14.29
N LEU A 267 -10.60 -12.97 13.57
CA LEU A 267 -10.82 -13.09 12.14
C LEU A 267 -12.00 -14.02 11.88
N THR A 268 -12.73 -13.77 10.80
CA THR A 268 -13.83 -14.64 10.40
C THR A 268 -13.31 -15.82 9.59
N ALA A 269 -14.12 -16.89 9.48
CA ALA A 269 -13.85 -17.99 8.56
C ALA A 269 -13.57 -17.53 7.11
N HIS A 270 -14.24 -16.45 6.67
CA HIS A 270 -14.09 -15.84 5.34
C HIS A 270 -12.74 -15.15 5.15
N ASP A 271 -12.17 -14.60 6.21
CA ASP A 271 -10.86 -13.95 6.19
C ASP A 271 -9.73 -14.99 6.10
N VAL A 272 -9.89 -16.14 6.75
CA VAL A 272 -8.78 -17.07 7.01
C VAL A 272 -8.63 -18.16 5.95
N TRP A 273 -9.74 -18.71 5.42
CA TRP A 273 -9.67 -19.84 4.48
C TRP A 273 -8.77 -19.61 3.25
N PRO A 274 -8.69 -18.41 2.62
CA PRO A 274 -7.86 -18.21 1.42
C PRO A 274 -6.38 -18.43 1.71
N PHE A 275 -5.93 -18.02 2.90
CA PHE A 275 -4.54 -18.15 3.34
C PHE A 275 -4.20 -19.60 3.72
N ILE A 276 -5.14 -20.33 4.33
CA ILE A 276 -4.97 -21.78 4.57
C ILE A 276 -4.81 -22.52 3.24
N ILE A 277 -5.65 -22.24 2.24
CA ILE A 277 -5.52 -22.87 0.92
C ILE A 277 -4.21 -22.49 0.24
N THR A 278 -3.75 -21.23 0.38
CA THR A 278 -2.43 -20.79 -0.08
C THR A 278 -1.33 -21.65 0.56
N ALA A 279 -1.41 -21.85 1.88
CA ALA A 279 -0.42 -22.60 2.64
C ALA A 279 -0.34 -24.08 2.24
N LEU A 280 -1.49 -24.70 2.00
CA LEU A 280 -1.61 -26.09 1.57
C LEU A 280 -1.26 -26.30 0.10
N SER A 281 -1.36 -25.26 -0.72
CA SER A 281 -1.02 -25.29 -2.15
C SER A 281 0.49 -25.21 -2.41
N ALA A 282 1.29 -24.92 -1.39
CA ALA A 282 2.73 -24.82 -1.49
C ALA A 282 3.38 -26.16 -1.93
N GLN A 283 4.45 -26.07 -2.71
CA GLN A 283 5.16 -27.26 -3.16
C GLN A 283 5.97 -27.88 -2.00
N ARG A 284 5.92 -29.23 -1.91
CA ARG A 284 6.65 -30.09 -0.96
C ARG A 284 6.21 -29.98 0.50
N THR A 285 6.42 -28.82 1.13
CA THR A 285 6.10 -28.60 2.55
C THR A 285 5.03 -27.53 2.63
N THR A 286 3.92 -27.85 3.30
CA THR A 286 2.84 -26.88 3.58
C THR A 286 3.39 -25.73 4.40
N ARG A 287 2.94 -24.51 4.12
CA ARG A 287 3.35 -23.31 4.88
C ARG A 287 2.62 -23.23 6.24
N PRO A 288 3.15 -22.44 7.19
CA PRO A 288 2.45 -22.16 8.43
C PRO A 288 1.12 -21.45 8.16
N PHE A 289 0.07 -21.85 8.87
CA PHE A 289 -1.26 -21.25 8.82
C PHE A 289 -2.05 -21.39 10.14
N TRP A 290 -1.57 -22.19 11.10
CA TRP A 290 -2.26 -22.42 12.36
C TRP A 290 -2.39 -21.14 13.19
N PHE A 291 -1.42 -20.22 13.08
CA PHE A 291 -1.50 -18.88 13.66
C PHE A 291 -2.72 -18.05 13.17
N LEU A 292 -3.22 -18.32 11.96
CA LEU A 292 -4.46 -17.69 11.46
C LEU A 292 -5.70 -18.45 11.95
N ALA A 293 -5.62 -19.78 11.99
CA ALA A 293 -6.71 -20.61 12.52
C ALA A 293 -6.98 -20.30 14.00
N SER A 294 -5.94 -20.01 14.79
CA SER A 294 -6.06 -19.66 16.21
C SER A 294 -6.70 -18.29 16.45
N LEU A 295 -6.67 -17.39 15.47
CA LEU A 295 -7.37 -16.09 15.48
C LEU A 295 -8.81 -16.18 14.99
N THR A 296 -9.27 -17.35 14.53
CA THR A 296 -10.60 -17.50 13.95
C THR A 296 -11.67 -17.61 15.05
N ASP A 297 -12.74 -16.84 14.92
CA ASP A 297 -13.88 -16.83 15.84
C ASP A 297 -14.69 -18.13 15.83
N ASP A 298 -14.93 -18.70 14.64
CA ASP A 298 -15.72 -19.91 14.44
C ASP A 298 -14.99 -20.91 13.53
N LEU A 299 -14.30 -21.86 14.18
CA LEU A 299 -13.65 -22.99 13.50
C LEU A 299 -14.63 -23.90 12.73
N GLY A 300 -15.89 -23.96 13.14
CA GLY A 300 -16.92 -24.73 12.43
C GLY A 300 -17.24 -24.13 11.06
N GLN A 301 -17.40 -22.81 11.00
CA GLN A 301 -17.55 -22.09 9.73
C GLN A 301 -16.30 -22.18 8.87
N LEU A 302 -15.11 -22.13 9.48
CA LEU A 302 -13.84 -22.30 8.76
C LEU A 302 -13.75 -23.67 8.07
N ILE A 303 -14.09 -24.74 8.79
CA ILE A 303 -14.16 -26.10 8.25
C ILE A 303 -15.16 -26.16 7.07
N ALA A 304 -16.31 -25.51 7.18
CA ALA A 304 -17.29 -25.47 6.10
C ALA A 304 -16.77 -24.73 4.86
N GLN A 305 -16.10 -23.58 5.02
CA GLN A 305 -15.49 -22.86 3.89
C GLN A 305 -14.35 -23.65 3.24
N LEU A 306 -13.51 -24.29 4.04
CA LEU A 306 -12.43 -25.14 3.53
C LEU A 306 -12.97 -26.34 2.74
N ARG A 307 -14.06 -26.99 3.19
CA ARG A 307 -14.73 -28.04 2.42
C ARG A 307 -15.19 -27.54 1.05
N ARG A 308 -15.77 -26.34 0.97
CA ARG A 308 -16.15 -25.71 -0.31
C ARG A 308 -14.92 -25.46 -1.18
N ALA A 309 -13.85 -24.92 -0.61
CA ALA A 309 -12.61 -24.65 -1.34
C ALA A 309 -11.96 -25.94 -1.87
N PHE A 310 -11.90 -27.02 -1.07
CA PHE A 310 -11.38 -28.32 -1.52
C PHE A 310 -12.23 -28.96 -2.62
N ALA A 311 -13.54 -28.79 -2.60
CA ALA A 311 -14.41 -29.30 -3.67
C ALA A 311 -14.12 -28.66 -5.04
N VAL A 312 -13.63 -27.42 -5.03
CA VAL A 312 -13.28 -26.66 -6.24
C VAL A 312 -11.81 -26.90 -6.65
N ALA A 313 -10.99 -27.41 -5.74
CA ALA A 313 -9.57 -27.67 -5.99
C ALA A 313 -9.36 -28.66 -7.13
N ARG A 314 -8.60 -28.26 -8.15
CA ARG A 314 -8.24 -29.13 -9.29
C ARG A 314 -6.93 -29.88 -9.10
N ARG A 315 -6.08 -29.42 -8.17
CA ARG A 315 -4.75 -30.02 -7.93
C ARG A 315 -4.88 -31.21 -6.98
N ALA A 316 -4.47 -32.39 -7.43
CA ALA A 316 -4.51 -33.62 -6.64
C ALA A 316 -3.76 -33.50 -5.29
N GLN A 317 -2.62 -32.80 -5.28
CA GLN A 317 -1.87 -32.55 -4.04
C GLN A 317 -2.72 -31.81 -2.99
N LEU A 318 -3.48 -30.78 -3.39
CA LEU A 318 -4.32 -30.01 -2.48
C LEU A 318 -5.51 -30.84 -1.99
N GLN A 319 -6.10 -31.66 -2.87
CA GLN A 319 -7.18 -32.59 -2.50
C GLN A 319 -6.73 -33.63 -1.48
N GLN A 320 -5.50 -34.16 -1.60
CA GLN A 320 -4.93 -35.08 -0.61
C GLN A 320 -4.74 -34.45 0.77
N GLN A 321 -4.58 -33.12 0.85
CA GLN A 321 -4.49 -32.41 2.12
C GLN A 321 -5.85 -32.18 2.78
N ALA A 322 -6.98 -32.42 2.09
CA ALA A 322 -8.31 -32.10 2.60
C ALA A 322 -8.64 -32.90 3.87
N ALA A 323 -8.63 -34.23 3.79
CA ALA A 323 -8.94 -35.10 4.94
C ALA A 323 -8.05 -34.83 6.17
N PRO A 324 -6.70 -34.84 6.07
CA PRO A 324 -5.85 -34.64 7.24
C PRO A 324 -5.96 -33.23 7.83
N THR A 325 -6.19 -32.20 7.00
CA THR A 325 -6.36 -30.83 7.51
C THR A 325 -7.68 -30.66 8.24
N LEU A 326 -8.78 -31.19 7.68
CA LEU A 326 -10.09 -31.10 8.31
C LEU A 326 -10.14 -31.89 9.63
N GLU A 327 -9.51 -33.06 9.68
CA GLU A 327 -9.35 -33.84 10.92
C GLU A 327 -8.59 -33.07 11.99
N ALA A 328 -7.46 -32.45 11.64
CA ALA A 328 -6.66 -31.66 12.57
C ALA A 328 -7.40 -30.41 13.06
N LEU A 329 -8.18 -29.74 12.20
CA LEU A 329 -9.04 -28.61 12.59
C LEU A 329 -10.20 -29.05 13.49
N ASP A 330 -10.79 -30.21 13.24
CA ASP A 330 -11.81 -30.79 14.11
C ASP A 330 -11.21 -31.16 15.48
N ALA A 331 -9.98 -31.68 15.53
CA ALA A 331 -9.27 -31.93 16.79
C ALA A 331 -9.02 -30.62 17.56
N LEU A 332 -8.55 -29.57 16.88
CA LEU A 332 -8.35 -28.23 17.47
C LEU A 332 -9.67 -27.66 18.02
N ARG A 333 -10.74 -27.70 17.23
CA ARG A 333 -12.08 -27.22 17.62
C ARG A 333 -12.61 -27.92 18.87
N ASN A 334 -12.40 -29.23 18.96
CA ASN A 334 -12.90 -30.05 20.06
C ASN A 334 -11.89 -30.19 21.21
N ARG A 335 -10.74 -29.52 21.15
CA ARG A 335 -9.63 -29.63 22.12
C ARG A 335 -9.25 -31.09 22.39
N ARG A 336 -9.21 -31.90 21.33
CA ARG A 336 -8.81 -33.31 21.40
C ARG A 336 -7.34 -33.44 21.05
N LEU A 337 -6.68 -34.39 21.70
CA LEU A 337 -5.33 -34.81 21.34
C LEU A 337 -5.36 -35.43 19.94
N LEU A 338 -4.46 -34.97 19.07
CA LEU A 338 -4.24 -35.53 17.76
C LEU A 338 -3.09 -36.53 17.84
N GLU A 339 -3.41 -37.81 17.81
CA GLU A 339 -2.43 -38.90 17.95
C GLU A 339 -1.95 -39.43 16.58
N PRO A 340 -0.75 -40.03 16.52
CA PRO A 340 -0.35 -40.85 15.37
C PRO A 340 -1.39 -41.97 15.11
N PRO A 341 -1.74 -42.27 13.84
CA PRO A 341 -0.98 -42.01 12.62
C PRO A 341 -1.38 -40.73 11.86
N ALA A 342 -2.02 -39.74 12.52
CA ALA A 342 -2.36 -38.49 11.86
C ALA A 342 -1.11 -37.79 11.27
N PRO A 343 -1.11 -37.38 9.99
CA PRO A 343 0.10 -36.88 9.32
C PRO A 343 0.75 -35.67 10.00
N LEU A 344 -0.05 -34.79 10.60
CA LEU A 344 0.47 -33.64 11.35
C LEU A 344 1.16 -34.07 12.64
N ALA A 345 0.57 -35.01 13.39
CA ALA A 345 1.11 -35.51 14.65
C ALA A 345 2.45 -36.25 14.43
N THR A 346 2.50 -37.15 13.44
CA THR A 346 3.75 -37.84 13.06
C THR A 346 4.82 -36.85 12.61
N PHE A 347 4.47 -35.88 11.77
CA PHE A 347 5.41 -34.84 11.34
C PHE A 347 5.95 -34.02 12.51
N ALA A 348 5.08 -33.58 13.42
CA ALA A 348 5.45 -32.74 14.55
C ALA A 348 6.39 -33.50 15.49
N LYS A 349 6.04 -34.74 15.88
CA LYS A 349 6.87 -35.59 16.75
C LYS A 349 8.25 -35.86 16.16
N ASP A 350 8.33 -36.31 14.90
CA ASP A 350 9.60 -36.64 14.25
C ASP A 350 10.50 -35.41 14.08
N THR A 351 9.90 -34.28 13.68
CA THR A 351 10.64 -33.04 13.44
C THR A 351 11.08 -32.41 14.76
N PHE A 352 10.26 -32.44 15.80
CA PHE A 352 10.61 -31.95 17.13
C PHE A 352 11.77 -32.74 17.72
N ALA A 353 11.70 -34.08 17.71
CA ALA A 353 12.80 -34.93 18.18
C ALA A 353 14.09 -34.69 17.38
N THR A 354 13.98 -34.42 16.08
CA THR A 354 15.14 -34.07 15.25
C THR A 354 15.71 -32.70 15.62
N ALA A 355 14.86 -31.71 15.92
CA ALA A 355 15.30 -30.38 16.33
C ALA A 355 16.00 -30.38 17.69
N VAL A 356 15.48 -31.14 18.66
CA VAL A 356 16.12 -31.31 19.98
C VAL A 356 17.51 -31.93 19.81
N ARG A 357 17.63 -33.03 19.06
CA ARG A 357 18.93 -33.64 18.75
C ARG A 357 19.86 -32.68 17.98
N GLY A 358 19.29 -31.90 17.07
CA GLY A 358 20.02 -30.89 16.31
C GLY A 358 20.64 -29.83 17.21
N ARG A 359 19.87 -29.32 18.17
CA ARG A 359 20.32 -28.35 19.18
C ARG A 359 21.46 -28.91 20.04
N GLU A 360 21.29 -30.13 20.58
CA GLU A 360 22.34 -30.80 21.37
C GLU A 360 23.62 -31.05 20.57
N ALA A 361 23.50 -31.28 19.26
CA ALA A 361 24.64 -31.52 18.38
C ALA A 361 25.40 -30.26 17.97
N LEU A 362 24.89 -29.05 18.28
CA LEU A 362 25.52 -27.77 17.91
C LEU A 362 26.91 -27.60 18.55
N ALA A 363 27.05 -27.91 19.84
CA ALA A 363 28.35 -27.81 20.53
C ALA A 363 29.42 -28.68 19.85
N GLY A 364 29.10 -29.94 19.56
CA GLY A 364 30.00 -30.82 18.83
C GLY A 364 30.24 -30.37 17.38
N ALA A 365 29.29 -29.66 16.75
CA ALA A 365 29.49 -29.08 15.43
C ALA A 365 30.48 -27.92 15.46
N VAL A 366 30.47 -27.10 16.52
CA VAL A 366 31.44 -26.00 16.71
C VAL A 366 32.85 -26.57 16.76
N ASP A 367 33.10 -27.55 17.63
CA ASP A 367 34.41 -28.16 17.78
C ASP A 367 34.95 -28.77 16.48
N ARG A 368 34.08 -29.43 15.69
CA ARG A 368 34.46 -30.02 14.40
C ARG A 368 34.73 -29.00 13.29
N SER A 369 34.19 -27.79 13.41
CA SER A 369 34.27 -26.75 12.38
C SER A 369 35.49 -25.83 12.52
N ARG A 370 36.11 -25.80 13.70
CA ARG A 370 37.29 -24.97 13.99
C ARG A 370 38.44 -25.27 13.03
N GLY A 371 39.04 -24.23 12.46
CA GLY A 371 40.13 -24.37 11.48
C GLY A 371 39.70 -24.90 10.12
N THR A 372 38.39 -24.97 9.85
CA THR A 372 37.83 -25.33 8.53
C THR A 372 37.15 -24.13 7.88
N ASN A 373 36.81 -24.23 6.60
CA ASN A 373 36.02 -23.21 5.89
C ASN A 373 34.60 -23.00 6.47
N ARG A 374 34.19 -23.80 7.46
CA ARG A 374 32.89 -23.70 8.13
C ARG A 374 32.97 -23.07 9.51
N GLU A 375 34.13 -22.54 9.90
CA GLU A 375 34.31 -21.87 11.18
C GLU A 375 33.37 -20.65 11.29
N ALA A 376 32.66 -20.55 12.42
CA ALA A 376 31.65 -19.50 12.64
C ALA A 376 32.28 -18.14 12.96
N GLY A 377 33.51 -18.13 13.47
CA GLY A 377 34.15 -16.98 14.12
C GLY A 377 33.81 -16.93 15.61
N ALA A 378 34.69 -16.32 16.42
CA ALA A 378 34.62 -16.38 17.89
C ALA A 378 33.28 -15.86 18.46
N ASP A 379 32.75 -14.77 17.90
CA ASP A 379 31.50 -14.17 18.37
C ASP A 379 30.29 -15.06 18.09
N ALA A 380 30.23 -15.66 16.89
CA ALA A 380 29.16 -16.58 16.53
C ALA A 380 29.25 -17.90 17.30
N GLU A 381 30.47 -18.44 17.51
CA GLU A 381 30.67 -19.65 18.31
C GLU A 381 30.13 -19.49 19.74
N ALA A 382 30.43 -18.36 20.39
CA ALA A 382 29.97 -18.10 21.75
C ALA A 382 28.43 -18.14 21.85
N ILE A 383 27.73 -17.58 20.87
CA ILE A 383 26.26 -17.56 20.85
C ILE A 383 25.70 -18.93 20.48
N ILE A 384 26.28 -19.63 19.50
CA ILE A 384 25.86 -20.99 19.10
C ILE A 384 25.96 -21.97 20.27
N LEU A 385 27.01 -21.87 21.10
CA LEU A 385 27.15 -22.71 22.29
C LEU A 385 26.01 -22.46 23.29
N ARG A 386 25.64 -21.20 23.51
CA ARG A 386 24.49 -20.85 24.37
C ARG A 386 23.15 -21.33 23.81
N VAL A 387 23.00 -21.39 22.49
CA VAL A 387 21.84 -22.05 21.86
C VAL A 387 21.84 -23.56 22.12
N SER A 388 23.01 -24.20 22.09
CA SER A 388 23.14 -25.64 22.37
C SER A 388 22.76 -26.01 23.81
N GLU A 389 23.06 -25.12 24.76
CA GLU A 389 22.72 -25.24 26.18
C GLU A 389 21.25 -24.89 26.45
N GLY A 390 20.54 -24.33 25.47
CA GLY A 390 19.15 -23.89 25.60
C GLY A 390 18.98 -22.56 26.32
N GLU A 391 20.06 -21.81 26.55
CA GLU A 391 19.97 -20.45 27.10
C GLU A 391 19.37 -19.47 26.09
N PHE A 392 19.75 -19.64 24.82
CA PHE A 392 19.41 -18.75 23.70
C PHE A 392 18.62 -19.47 22.61
N ILE A 393 17.83 -18.71 21.85
CA ILE A 393 17.08 -19.21 20.68
C ILE A 393 17.94 -19.14 19.41
N ALA A 394 17.57 -19.90 18.39
CA ALA A 394 18.34 -19.99 17.15
C ALA A 394 18.45 -18.64 16.43
N ALA A 395 17.40 -17.81 16.47
CA ALA A 395 17.40 -16.47 15.89
C ALA A 395 18.48 -15.54 16.47
N GLN A 396 18.84 -15.69 17.75
CA GLN A 396 19.88 -14.85 18.36
C GLN A 396 21.28 -15.15 17.81
N ALA A 397 21.54 -16.40 17.41
CA ALA A 397 22.78 -16.79 16.74
C ALA A 397 22.80 -16.38 15.25
N PHE A 398 21.64 -16.24 14.64
CA PHE A 398 21.53 -15.98 13.20
C PHE A 398 22.15 -14.65 12.79
N ASP A 399 21.86 -13.56 13.50
CA ASP A 399 22.34 -12.23 13.12
C ASP A 399 23.88 -12.18 13.10
N VAL A 400 24.51 -12.81 14.09
CA VAL A 400 25.98 -12.87 14.21
C VAL A 400 26.60 -13.80 13.17
N VAL A 401 25.96 -14.93 12.87
CA VAL A 401 26.37 -15.80 11.75
C VAL A 401 26.27 -15.07 10.41
N MET A 402 25.21 -14.27 10.22
CA MET A 402 24.99 -13.51 8.99
C MET A 402 25.91 -12.30 8.83
N ALA A 403 26.54 -11.83 9.91
CA ALA A 403 27.58 -10.81 9.85
C ALA A 403 28.92 -11.34 9.30
N SER A 404 29.14 -12.65 9.29
CA SER A 404 30.40 -13.26 8.78
C SER A 404 30.58 -13.07 7.27
N ASP A 405 31.77 -12.73 6.80
CA ASP A 405 32.06 -12.63 5.35
C ASP A 405 32.14 -14.01 4.66
N ASN A 406 32.20 -15.10 5.44
CA ASN A 406 32.33 -16.45 4.90
C ASN A 406 30.97 -17.06 4.53
N LEU A 407 30.71 -17.15 3.23
CA LEU A 407 29.47 -17.72 2.71
C LEU A 407 29.29 -19.22 3.00
N GLU A 408 30.37 -20.00 3.05
CA GLU A 408 30.28 -21.44 3.36
C GLU A 408 29.88 -21.65 4.83
N ALA A 409 30.49 -20.87 5.74
CA ALA A 409 30.11 -20.85 7.15
C ALA A 409 28.65 -20.41 7.33
N LYS A 410 28.22 -19.32 6.67
CA LYS A 410 26.82 -18.88 6.66
C LYS A 410 25.87 -20.01 6.29
N ARG A 411 26.07 -20.63 5.11
CA ARG A 411 25.21 -21.73 4.63
C ARG A 411 25.17 -22.92 5.57
N TYR A 412 26.31 -23.26 6.18
CA TYR A 412 26.41 -24.37 7.11
C TYR A 412 25.66 -24.10 8.42
N TRP A 413 25.93 -22.95 9.04
CA TRP A 413 25.37 -22.59 10.34
C TRP A 413 23.90 -22.22 10.28
N THR A 414 23.45 -21.46 9.28
CA THR A 414 22.02 -21.14 9.14
C THR A 414 21.19 -22.40 8.91
N ARG A 415 21.74 -23.43 8.25
CA ARG A 415 21.07 -24.73 8.10
C ARG A 415 20.94 -25.43 9.46
N LEU A 416 22.02 -25.51 10.25
CA LEU A 416 21.99 -26.14 11.56
C LEU A 416 21.08 -25.41 12.55
N LEU A 417 21.11 -24.07 12.55
CA LEU A 417 20.22 -23.25 13.36
C LEU A 417 18.75 -23.47 12.99
N ALA A 418 18.43 -23.52 11.68
CA ALA A 418 17.08 -23.83 11.22
C ALA A 418 16.65 -25.27 11.56
N GLU A 419 17.57 -26.23 11.57
CA GLU A 419 17.29 -27.62 12.00
C GLU A 419 17.02 -27.70 13.50
N ALA A 420 17.63 -26.83 14.32
CA ALA A 420 17.49 -26.77 15.77
C ALA A 420 16.34 -25.88 16.26
N SER A 421 15.64 -25.18 15.37
CA SER A 421 14.61 -24.19 15.74
C SER A 421 13.32 -24.86 16.22
N THR A 422 12.85 -24.47 17.40
CA THR A 422 11.58 -24.90 17.97
C THR A 422 10.77 -23.75 18.59
N ASP A 423 11.34 -22.55 18.65
CA ASP A 423 10.74 -21.42 19.36
C ASP A 423 9.88 -20.56 18.40
N PRO A 424 8.71 -20.07 18.83
CA PRO A 424 7.93 -19.10 18.06
C PRO A 424 8.72 -17.86 17.64
N ASP A 425 9.70 -17.40 18.41
CA ASP A 425 10.45 -16.19 18.09
C ASP A 425 11.52 -16.43 16.99
N ASP A 426 11.75 -17.69 16.59
CA ASP A 426 12.61 -18.04 15.45
C ASP A 426 11.94 -17.74 14.07
N ARG A 427 10.65 -17.37 14.03
CA ARG A 427 9.87 -17.19 12.80
C ARG A 427 10.51 -16.23 11.80
N ASP A 428 10.96 -15.07 12.24
CA ASP A 428 11.54 -14.06 11.35
C ASP A 428 12.81 -14.57 10.69
N MET A 429 13.75 -15.11 11.49
CA MET A 429 14.96 -15.78 10.99
C MET A 429 14.62 -16.80 9.91
N LEU A 430 13.66 -17.69 10.17
CA LEU A 430 13.34 -18.78 9.25
C LEU A 430 12.73 -18.27 7.93
N VAL A 431 11.93 -17.20 7.97
CA VAL A 431 11.42 -16.55 6.76
C VAL A 431 12.54 -15.85 6.00
N GLN A 432 13.47 -15.19 6.69
CA GLN A 432 14.66 -14.60 6.07
C GLN A 432 15.53 -15.66 5.37
N ILE A 433 15.81 -16.79 6.03
CA ILE A 433 16.53 -17.92 5.43
C ILE A 433 15.80 -18.43 4.19
N HIS A 434 14.47 -18.52 4.23
CA HIS A 434 13.67 -18.98 3.10
C HIS A 434 13.76 -18.04 1.89
N ARG A 435 13.83 -16.72 2.12
CA ARG A 435 13.89 -15.67 1.09
C ARG A 435 15.30 -15.42 0.56
N HIS A 436 16.33 -15.71 1.35
CA HIS A 436 17.72 -15.40 1.00
C HIS A 436 18.25 -16.33 -0.11
N GLY A 437 18.61 -15.75 -1.26
CA GLY A 437 19.06 -16.49 -2.44
C GLY A 437 20.33 -17.31 -2.21
N ASP A 438 21.22 -16.85 -1.33
CA ASP A 438 22.45 -17.58 -1.03
C ASP A 438 22.30 -18.73 -0.04
N LEU A 439 21.16 -18.86 0.64
CA LEU A 439 20.93 -19.84 1.71
C LEU A 439 20.08 -21.04 1.24
N VAL A 440 20.07 -21.34 -0.06
CA VAL A 440 19.35 -22.48 -0.66
C VAL A 440 19.49 -23.79 0.14
N PRO A 441 20.68 -24.19 0.63
CA PRO A 441 20.83 -25.42 1.42
C PRO A 441 20.02 -25.43 2.73
N ALA A 442 19.76 -24.26 3.32
CA ALA A 442 19.03 -24.11 4.58
C ALA A 442 17.51 -23.95 4.41
N GLN A 443 17.04 -23.57 3.21
CA GLN A 443 15.62 -23.28 2.96
C GLN A 443 14.69 -24.46 3.26
N SER A 444 15.15 -25.70 3.04
CA SER A 444 14.31 -26.88 3.33
C SER A 444 14.16 -27.14 4.82
N ALA A 445 15.21 -26.89 5.61
CA ALA A 445 15.13 -26.96 7.06
C ALA A 445 14.22 -25.86 7.59
N ALA A 446 14.39 -24.63 7.09
CA ALA A 446 13.58 -23.49 7.49
C ALA A 446 12.07 -23.70 7.27
N ARG A 447 11.68 -24.26 6.11
CA ARG A 447 10.27 -24.61 5.84
C ARG A 447 9.70 -25.64 6.82
N LYS A 448 10.49 -26.64 7.22
CA LYS A 448 10.07 -27.67 8.18
C LYS A 448 9.92 -27.09 9.58
N ALA A 449 10.89 -26.29 10.01
CA ALA A 449 10.85 -25.60 11.30
C ALA A 449 9.67 -24.64 11.41
N LEU A 450 9.41 -23.81 10.38
CA LEU A 450 8.24 -22.92 10.35
C LEU A 450 6.93 -23.69 10.53
N LYS A 451 6.76 -24.82 9.82
CA LYS A 451 5.59 -25.67 9.95
C LYS A 451 5.47 -26.29 11.34
N LEU A 452 6.60 -26.71 11.92
CA LEU A 452 6.65 -27.31 13.25
C LEU A 452 6.25 -26.30 14.33
N ILE A 453 6.91 -25.15 14.34
CA ILE A 453 6.69 -24.06 15.31
C ILE A 453 5.23 -23.62 15.28
N ASP A 454 4.68 -23.40 14.08
CA ASP A 454 3.28 -22.99 13.92
C ASP A 454 2.31 -24.07 14.41
N ALA A 455 2.58 -25.35 14.14
CA ALA A 455 1.74 -26.45 14.60
C ALA A 455 1.78 -26.63 16.13
N ILE A 456 2.95 -26.51 16.76
CA ILE A 456 3.09 -26.66 18.22
C ILE A 456 2.48 -25.46 18.95
N ALA A 457 2.70 -24.24 18.45
CA ALA A 457 2.28 -23.03 19.13
C ALA A 457 0.78 -22.74 18.96
N TYR A 458 0.20 -23.07 17.80
CA TYR A 458 -1.16 -22.64 17.43
C TYR A 458 -2.07 -23.76 16.91
N GLY A 459 -1.53 -24.95 16.67
CA GLY A 459 -2.27 -26.09 16.15
C GLY A 459 -3.00 -26.89 17.23
N PRO A 460 -3.58 -28.05 16.87
CA PRO A 460 -4.20 -28.97 17.83
C PRO A 460 -3.17 -29.49 18.84
N GLN A 461 -3.66 -29.97 19.99
CA GLN A 461 -2.79 -30.62 20.97
C GLN A 461 -2.19 -31.90 20.36
N ILE A 462 -0.87 -32.03 20.43
CA ILE A 462 -0.11 -33.18 19.91
C ILE A 462 0.86 -33.61 21.01
N ASP A 463 0.97 -34.92 21.24
CA ASP A 463 1.99 -35.47 22.11
C ASP A 463 3.34 -35.52 21.38
N LEU A 464 4.34 -34.86 21.97
CA LEU A 464 5.68 -34.73 21.41
C LEU A 464 6.68 -35.73 22.03
N GLU A 465 6.30 -36.41 23.11
CA GLU A 465 7.14 -37.40 23.82
C GLU A 465 7.04 -38.80 23.20
#